data_AF-A0A1H6AUU5-F1
#
_entry.id   AF-A0A1H6AUU5-F1
#
_cell.length_a   1.000
_cell.length_b   1.000
_cell.length_c   1.000
_cell.angle_alpha   90.00
_cell.angle_beta   90.00
_cell.angle_gamma   90.00
#
_symmetry.space_group_name_H-M   'P 1'
#
loop_
_entity.id
_entity.type
_entity.pdbx_description
1 polymer ?
#
loop_
_entity_poly.entity_id
_entity_poly.type
_entity_poly.pdbx_seq_one_letter_code
_entity_poly.pdbx_strand_id
1 'polypeptide(L)'
;MPVRPDAITAHAQTLGADAEALTECATRLRALAARLRTHKATPPWLYDTVNAHITACVVASADLAEASARLRAYAALTAEGPDDGPV
;
A
#
# COMPACT_ATOMS: atom_id res chain seq x y z
N MET A 1 -21.57 7.97 -15.02
CA MET A 1 -22.14 8.08 -13.67
C MET A 1 -21.15 8.81 -12.79
N PRO A 2 -21.55 9.83 -12.00
CA PRO A 2 -20.63 10.49 -11.09
C PRO A 2 -20.19 9.49 -10.01
N VAL A 3 -18.88 9.36 -9.81
CA VAL A 3 -18.33 8.55 -8.73
C VAL A 3 -18.68 9.24 -7.43
N ARG A 4 -19.42 8.56 -6.55
CA ARG A 4 -19.83 9.15 -5.27
C ARG A 4 -18.60 9.34 -4.38
N PRO A 5 -18.41 10.50 -3.73
CA PRO A 5 -17.25 10.76 -2.87
C PRO A 5 -17.09 9.71 -1.75
N ASP A 6 -18.18 9.12 -1.26
CA ASP A 6 -18.15 7.98 -0.33
C ASP A 6 -17.48 6.73 -0.92
N ALA A 7 -17.72 6.43 -2.20
CA ALA A 7 -17.11 5.28 -2.87
C ALA A 7 -15.59 5.50 -3.07
N ILE A 8 -15.17 6.74 -3.33
CA ILE A 8 -13.75 7.12 -3.44
C ILE A 8 -13.06 6.99 -2.07
N THR A 9 -13.71 7.44 -1.01
CA THR A 9 -13.21 7.32 0.36
C THR A 9 -13.09 5.86 0.79
N ALA A 10 -14.11 5.03 0.52
CA ALA A 10 -14.07 3.61 0.82
C ALA A 10 -12.93 2.90 0.06
N HIS A 11 -12.74 3.22 -1.23
CA HIS A 11 -11.65 2.64 -2.00
C HIS A 11 -10.27 3.07 -1.48
N ALA A 12 -10.11 4.34 -1.09
CA ALA A 12 -8.88 4.82 -0.48
C ALA A 12 -8.58 4.13 0.87
N GLN A 13 -9.60 3.80 1.66
CA GLN A 13 -9.43 3.01 2.88
C GLN A 13 -8.93 1.59 2.58
N THR A 14 -9.53 0.91 1.59
CA THR A 14 -9.09 -0.42 1.15
C THR A 14 -7.62 -0.40 0.70
N LEU A 15 -7.24 0.56 -0.15
CA LEU A 15 -5.84 0.70 -0.59
C LEU A 15 -4.87 0.96 0.57
N GLY A 16 -5.30 1.73 1.58
CA GLY A 16 -4.51 1.94 2.79
C GLY A 16 -4.33 0.65 3.60
N ALA A 17 -5.40 -0.12 3.79
CA ALA A 17 -5.33 -1.41 4.48
C ALA A 17 -4.45 -2.42 3.73
N ASP A 18 -4.53 -2.46 2.39
CA ASP A 18 -3.68 -3.30 1.56
C ASP A 18 -2.20 -2.89 1.66
N ALA A 19 -1.90 -1.58 1.70
CA ALA A 19 -0.55 -1.07 1.92
C ALA A 19 0.02 -1.49 3.28
N GLU A 20 -0.79 -1.43 4.34
CA GLU A 20 -0.42 -1.89 5.68
C GLU A 20 -0.15 -3.40 5.70
N ALA A 21 -1.03 -4.21 5.09
CA ALA A 21 -0.85 -5.65 4.99
C ALA A 21 0.43 -6.04 4.24
N LEU A 22 0.77 -5.33 3.15
CA LEU A 22 2.02 -5.54 2.42
C LEU A 22 3.25 -5.12 3.24
N THR A 23 3.15 -4.06 4.02
CA THR A 23 4.22 -3.62 4.94
C THR A 23 4.48 -4.66 6.03
N GLU A 24 3.42 -5.25 6.59
CA GLU A 24 3.52 -6.34 7.55
C GLU A 24 4.15 -7.59 6.90
N CYS A 25 3.73 -7.94 5.69
CA CYS A 25 4.31 -9.03 4.93
C CYS A 25 5.82 -8.83 4.71
N ALA A 26 6.24 -7.64 4.27
CA ALA A 26 7.65 -7.30 4.10
C ALA A 26 8.44 -7.42 5.42
N THR A 27 7.82 -7.06 6.55
CA THR A 27 8.44 -7.20 7.89
C THR A 27 8.64 -8.66 8.27
N ARG A 28 7.63 -9.51 8.06
CA ARG A 28 7.74 -10.97 8.31
C ARG A 28 8.80 -11.61 7.41
N LEU A 29 8.87 -11.21 6.15
CA LEU A 29 9.90 -11.68 5.21
C LEU A 29 11.30 -11.23 5.63
N ARG A 30 11.48 -10.00 6.12
CA ARG A 30 12.77 -9.54 6.69
C ARG A 30 13.20 -10.37 7.88
N ALA A 31 12.28 -10.72 8.78
CA ALA A 31 12.58 -11.61 9.90
C ALA A 31 12.99 -13.00 9.42
N LEU A 32 12.35 -13.52 8.37
CA LEU A 32 12.70 -14.79 7.75
C LEU A 32 14.07 -14.74 7.06
N ALA A 33 14.38 -13.66 6.33
CA ALA A 33 15.69 -13.43 5.71
C ALA A 33 16.82 -13.36 6.76
N ALA A 34 16.58 -12.71 7.89
CA ALA A 34 17.52 -12.66 9.01
C ALA A 34 17.79 -14.05 9.60
N ARG A 35 16.74 -14.86 9.79
CA ARG A 35 16.89 -16.27 10.22
C ARG A 35 17.66 -17.08 9.19
N LEU A 36 17.34 -16.97 7.90
CA LEU A 36 18.03 -17.68 6.82
C LEU A 36 19.53 -17.37 6.78
N ARG A 37 19.94 -16.12 7.05
CA ARG A 37 21.36 -15.74 7.14
C ARG A 37 22.13 -16.47 8.24
N THR A 38 21.47 -16.88 9.32
CA THR A 38 22.13 -17.61 10.42
C THR A 38 22.34 -19.09 10.10
N HIS A 39 21.64 -19.63 9.11
CA HIS A 39 21.77 -21.02 8.70
C HIS A 39 22.84 -21.18 7.61
N LYS A 40 23.95 -21.85 7.94
CA LYS A 40 25.05 -22.14 6.99
C LYS A 40 24.63 -22.98 5.78
N ALA A 41 23.52 -23.69 5.87
CA ALA A 41 22.99 -24.51 4.77
C ALA A 41 22.07 -23.74 3.81
N THR A 42 21.82 -22.44 4.07
CA THR A 42 20.94 -21.64 3.21
C THR A 42 21.59 -21.40 1.85
N PRO A 43 20.92 -21.80 0.75
CA PRO A 43 21.40 -21.48 -0.59
C PRO A 43 21.37 -19.97 -0.84
N PRO A 44 22.39 -19.39 -1.49
CA PRO A 44 22.44 -17.94 -1.74
C PRO A 44 21.24 -17.44 -2.58
N TRP A 45 20.77 -18.24 -3.54
CA TRP A 45 19.60 -17.91 -4.37
C TRP A 45 18.32 -17.71 -3.56
N LEU A 46 18.17 -18.39 -2.42
CA LEU A 46 16.99 -18.27 -1.56
C LEU A 46 16.98 -16.91 -0.86
N TYR A 47 18.15 -16.46 -0.39
CA TYR A 47 18.29 -15.13 0.20
C TYR A 47 17.95 -14.04 -0.82
N ASP A 48 18.49 -14.13 -2.03
CA ASP A 48 18.25 -13.16 -3.10
C ASP A 48 16.76 -13.12 -3.49
N THR A 49 16.12 -14.29 -3.60
CA THR A 49 14.68 -14.39 -3.91
C THR A 49 13.82 -13.73 -2.83
N VAL A 50 14.11 -14.00 -1.54
CA VAL A 50 13.39 -13.38 -0.42
C VAL A 50 13.60 -11.86 -0.43
N ASN A 51 14.81 -11.39 -0.72
CA ASN A 51 15.12 -9.96 -0.75
C ASN A 51 14.43 -9.25 -1.93
N ALA A 52 14.35 -9.89 -3.09
CA ALA A 52 13.57 -9.40 -4.23
C ALA A 52 12.08 -9.29 -3.87
N HIS A 53 11.52 -10.28 -3.18
CA HIS A 53 10.12 -10.25 -2.77
C HIS A 53 9.83 -9.18 -1.70
N ILE A 54 10.74 -9.00 -0.73
CA ILE A 54 10.68 -7.88 0.23
C ILE A 54 10.63 -6.55 -0.52
N THR A 55 11.47 -6.38 -1.53
CA THR A 55 11.54 -5.14 -2.31
C THR A 55 10.23 -4.91 -3.07
N ALA A 56 9.68 -5.94 -3.71
CA ALA A 56 8.40 -5.87 -4.39
C ALA A 56 7.25 -5.51 -3.45
N CYS A 57 7.18 -6.12 -2.25
CA CYS A 57 6.17 -5.77 -1.24
C CYS A 57 6.29 -4.31 -0.78
N VAL A 58 7.52 -3.82 -0.57
CA VAL A 58 7.75 -2.43 -0.15
C VAL A 58 7.32 -1.45 -1.25
N VAL A 59 7.71 -1.69 -2.50
CA VAL A 59 7.31 -0.84 -3.63
C VAL A 59 5.80 -0.83 -3.79
N ALA A 60 5.16 -2.01 -3.83
CA ALA A 60 3.71 -2.10 -3.94
C ALA A 60 2.99 -1.41 -2.77
N SER A 61 3.48 -1.56 -1.53
CA SER A 61 2.90 -0.86 -0.37
C SER A 61 2.99 0.66 -0.49
N ALA A 62 4.11 1.19 -1.00
CA ALA A 62 4.30 2.62 -1.21
C ALA A 62 3.35 3.15 -2.30
N ASP A 63 3.22 2.42 -3.41
CA ASP A 63 2.33 2.79 -4.51
C ASP A 63 0.86 2.80 -4.07
N LEU A 64 0.42 1.79 -3.30
CA LEU A 64 -0.94 1.74 -2.76
C LEU A 64 -1.21 2.84 -1.72
N ALA A 65 -0.23 3.14 -0.86
CA ALA A 65 -0.33 4.24 0.10
C ALA A 65 -0.41 5.60 -0.61
N GLU A 66 0.37 5.81 -1.66
CA GLU A 66 0.32 7.02 -2.47
C GLU A 66 -1.03 7.14 -3.21
N ALA A 67 -1.51 6.05 -3.81
CA ALA A 67 -2.82 6.02 -4.46
C ALA A 67 -3.95 6.34 -3.46
N SER A 68 -3.91 5.76 -2.27
CA SER A 68 -4.85 6.07 -1.18
C SER A 68 -4.82 7.56 -0.81
N ALA A 69 -3.63 8.16 -0.66
CA ALA A 69 -3.48 9.57 -0.35
C ALA A 69 -4.04 10.47 -1.45
N ARG A 70 -3.76 10.16 -2.72
CA ARG A 70 -4.29 10.90 -3.88
C ARG A 70 -5.82 10.82 -3.96
N LEU A 71 -6.41 9.65 -3.70
CA LEU A 71 -7.87 9.48 -3.70
C LEU A 71 -8.54 10.24 -2.55
N ARG A 72 -7.93 10.27 -1.35
CA ARG A 72 -8.43 11.09 -0.24
C ARG A 72 -8.39 12.57 -0.56
N ALA A 73 -7.30 13.05 -1.17
CA ALA A 73 -7.19 14.44 -1.60
C ALA A 73 -8.25 14.79 -2.67
N TYR A 74 -8.50 13.89 -3.62
CA TYR A 74 -9.54 14.08 -4.62
C TYR A 74 -10.96 14.09 -4.02
N ALA A 75 -11.22 13.19 -3.07
CA ALA A 75 -12.50 13.16 -2.35
C ALA A 75 -12.74 14.47 -1.55
N ALA A 76 -11.70 15.02 -0.92
CA ALA A 76 -11.79 16.31 -0.22
C ALA A 76 -12.10 17.47 -1.19
N LEU A 77 -11.38 17.55 -2.31
CA LEU A 77 -11.62 18.58 -3.35
C LEU A 77 -13.01 18.50 -3.97
N THR A 78 -13.56 17.28 -4.11
CA THR A 78 -14.92 17.08 -4.66
C THR A 78 -16.02 17.31 -3.62
N ALA A 79 -15.72 17.18 -2.32
CA ALA A 79 -16.61 17.60 -1.24
C ALA A 79 -16.62 19.14 -1.06
N GLU A 80 -15.53 19.82 -1.42
CA GLU A 80 -15.40 21.30 -1.42
C GLU A 80 -15.78 21.97 -2.75
N GLY A 81 -16.22 21.21 -3.76
CA GLY A 81 -16.77 21.75 -5.01
C GLY A 81 -18.07 22.52 -4.77
N PRO A 82 -18.33 23.62 -5.50
CA PRO A 82 -19.16 24.72 -5.04
C PRO A 82 -20.62 24.30 -4.83
N ASP A 83 -21.12 24.57 -3.63
CA ASP A 83 -22.53 24.81 -3.35
C ASP A 83 -22.97 25.99 -4.22
N ASP A 84 -23.44 25.70 -5.44
CA ASP A 84 -24.19 26.66 -6.24
C ASP A 84 -25.67 26.56 -5.86
N GLY A 85 -26.12 27.55 -5.09
CA GLY A 85 -27.44 28.16 -5.25
C GLY A 85 -28.18 28.48 -3.95
N PRO A 86 -29.19 29.39 -3.95
CA PRO A 86 -29.54 30.43 -4.94
C PRO A 86 -29.78 31.83 -4.28
N VAL A 87 -29.69 32.93 -5.05
CA VAL A 87 -30.56 34.15 -4.97
C VAL A 87 -30.41 34.95 -6.27
#